data_AF-A0A5C7BB72-F1
#
_entry.id   AF-A0A5C7BB72-F1
#
_cell.length_a   1.000
_cell.length_b   1.000
_cell.length_c   1.000
_cell.angle_alpha   90.00
_cell.angle_beta   90.00
_cell.angle_gamma   90.00
#
_symmetry.space_group_name_H-M   'P 1'
#
loop_
_entity.id
_entity.type
_entity.pdbx_description
1 polymer ?
#
loop_
_entity_poly.entity_id
_entity_poly.type
_entity_poly.pdbx_seq_one_letter_code
_entity_poly.pdbx_strand_id
1 'polypeptide(L)'
;MKYNIFYIISFSIVLYSCKTQKIEEPEKISCRTYQIENLNQVSYHERFIEDIFNKSFNEVRFCNYHPSIVAEITYEKSGRWNKIIRTVKKKPSILLWNNIYIEGIVKPLNFATTTYDDKFSAVMIFDDEGNDMLSYTSGKKVFLINYLIYEINSYDKIHKSDYSKES
;
A
#
# COMPACT_ATOMS: atom_id res chain seq x y z
N MET A 1 -23.42 -59.47 -23.10
CA MET A 1 -22.24 -58.96 -22.37
C MET A 1 -21.66 -57.77 -23.14
N LYS A 2 -22.15 -56.55 -22.91
CA LYS A 2 -21.83 -55.35 -23.74
C LYS A 2 -21.56 -54.08 -22.93
N TYR A 3 -21.36 -54.21 -21.62
CA TYR A 3 -20.94 -53.11 -20.76
C TYR A 3 -19.68 -53.58 -20.06
N ASN A 4 -18.51 -53.06 -20.48
CA ASN A 4 -17.26 -53.06 -19.69
C ASN A 4 -16.08 -52.38 -20.43
N ILE A 5 -16.18 -52.05 -21.72
CA ILE A 5 -15.08 -51.38 -22.44
C ILE A 5 -15.19 -49.85 -22.38
N PHE A 6 -16.40 -49.27 -22.35
CA PHE A 6 -16.59 -47.81 -22.31
C PHE A 6 -16.11 -47.14 -21.01
N TYR A 7 -16.16 -47.84 -19.88
CA TYR A 7 -15.73 -47.29 -18.58
C TYR A 7 -14.20 -47.12 -18.50
N ILE A 8 -13.44 -47.99 -19.15
CA ILE A 8 -11.96 -47.97 -19.11
C ILE A 8 -11.41 -46.80 -19.95
N ILE A 9 -12.06 -46.47 -21.07
CA ILE A 9 -11.66 -45.35 -21.93
C ILE A 9 -12.01 -44.00 -21.25
N SER A 10 -13.14 -43.93 -20.56
CA SER A 10 -13.57 -42.72 -19.81
C SER A 10 -12.61 -42.38 -18.65
N PHE A 11 -12.13 -43.39 -17.91
CA PHE A 11 -11.26 -43.17 -16.75
C PHE A 11 -9.84 -42.68 -17.12
N SER A 12 -9.39 -42.98 -18.34
CA SER A 12 -8.05 -42.63 -18.82
C SER A 12 -7.90 -41.15 -19.21
N ILE A 13 -8.99 -40.46 -19.53
CA ILE A 13 -8.99 -39.06 -19.98
C ILE A 13 -8.86 -38.08 -18.81
N VAL A 14 -9.31 -38.48 -17.61
CA VAL A 14 -9.31 -37.61 -16.41
C VAL A 14 -7.90 -37.38 -15.86
N LEU A 15 -6.95 -38.28 -16.11
CA LEU A 15 -5.59 -38.19 -15.57
C LEU A 15 -4.64 -37.29 -16.37
N TYR A 16 -5.02 -36.85 -17.58
CA TYR A 16 -4.14 -36.05 -18.45
C TYR A 16 -4.27 -34.52 -18.29
N SER A 17 -5.19 -34.03 -17.44
CA SER A 17 -5.44 -32.57 -17.31
C SER A 17 -4.73 -31.88 -16.15
N CYS A 18 -3.91 -32.58 -15.34
CA CYS A 18 -3.08 -31.92 -14.33
C CYS A 18 -1.75 -31.42 -14.92
N LYS A 19 -1.82 -30.39 -15.78
CA LYS A 19 -0.65 -29.53 -16.00
C LYS A 19 -0.52 -28.62 -14.78
N THR A 20 0.44 -28.92 -13.90
CA THR A 20 0.89 -27.95 -12.90
C THR A 20 1.50 -26.78 -13.66
N GLN A 21 0.75 -25.67 -13.74
CA GLN A 21 1.34 -24.38 -14.09
C GLN A 21 2.35 -24.07 -12.98
N LYS A 22 3.64 -24.06 -13.33
CA LYS A 22 4.63 -23.39 -12.49
C LYS A 22 4.17 -21.94 -12.37
N ILE A 23 3.71 -21.57 -11.18
CA ILE A 23 3.51 -20.18 -10.82
C ILE A 23 4.90 -19.56 -10.93
N GLU A 24 5.10 -18.73 -11.96
CA GLU A 24 6.30 -17.89 -12.04
C GLU A 24 6.36 -17.09 -10.74
N GLU A 25 7.44 -17.26 -9.98
CA GLU A 25 7.65 -16.42 -8.81
C GLU A 25 7.62 -14.96 -9.28
N PRO A 26 6.83 -14.09 -8.64
CA PRO A 26 6.78 -12.70 -9.04
C PRO A 26 8.19 -12.12 -9.02
N GLU A 27 8.56 -11.46 -10.11
CA GLU A 27 9.85 -10.80 -10.28
C GLU A 27 10.20 -10.00 -9.02
N LYS A 28 11.42 -10.19 -8.51
CA LYS A 28 11.86 -9.62 -7.22
C LYS A 28 11.80 -8.09 -7.30
N ILE A 29 10.75 -7.49 -6.74
CA ILE A 29 10.53 -6.03 -6.81
C ILE A 29 11.70 -5.31 -6.16
N SER A 30 12.40 -4.46 -6.92
CA SER A 30 13.52 -3.66 -6.44
C SER A 30 13.00 -2.32 -5.88
N CYS A 31 13.04 -2.12 -4.56
CA CYS A 31 12.71 -0.83 -3.92
C CYS A 31 13.84 0.22 -4.07
N ARG A 32 14.65 0.15 -5.13
CA ARG A 32 15.79 1.07 -5.35
C ARG A 32 15.47 2.22 -6.29
N THR A 33 14.20 2.36 -6.68
CA THR A 33 13.72 3.48 -7.48
C THR A 33 13.17 4.56 -6.56
N TYR A 34 13.40 5.82 -6.89
CA TYR A 34 12.73 6.93 -6.21
C TYR A 34 11.23 6.92 -6.58
N GLN A 35 10.95 6.81 -7.88
CA GLN A 35 9.60 6.79 -8.42
C GLN A 35 8.91 5.43 -8.28
N ILE A 36 7.58 5.48 -8.22
CA ILE A 36 6.69 4.33 -8.40
C ILE A 36 6.39 4.20 -9.90
N GLU A 37 7.02 3.20 -10.52
CA GLU A 37 6.96 2.93 -11.96
C GLU A 37 5.75 2.07 -12.32
N ASN A 38 5.35 1.17 -11.41
CA ASN A 38 4.23 0.25 -11.62
C ASN A 38 3.54 -0.14 -10.30
N LEU A 39 2.32 -0.68 -10.42
CA LEU A 39 1.51 -1.08 -9.27
C LEU A 39 2.08 -2.29 -8.49
N ASN A 40 3.04 -3.04 -9.05
CA ASN A 40 3.69 -4.12 -8.30
C ASN A 40 4.54 -3.55 -7.14
N GLN A 41 4.93 -2.27 -7.20
CA GLN A 41 5.59 -1.57 -6.08
C GLN A 41 4.63 -1.12 -4.98
N VAL A 42 3.33 -1.41 -5.11
CA VAL A 42 2.31 -1.08 -4.13
C VAL A 42 1.84 -2.38 -3.47
N SER A 43 1.96 -2.46 -2.16
CA SER A 43 1.51 -3.62 -1.37
C SER A 43 0.52 -3.20 -0.29
N TYR A 44 -0.30 -4.15 0.15
CA TYR A 44 -1.38 -3.92 1.10
C TYR A 44 -1.16 -4.78 2.32
N HIS A 45 -1.24 -4.16 3.49
CA HIS A 45 -1.14 -4.83 4.78
C HIS A 45 -2.23 -4.34 5.71
N GLU A 46 -2.62 -5.17 6.65
CA GLU A 46 -3.44 -4.69 7.77
C GLU A 46 -2.54 -4.25 8.91
N ARG A 47 -2.86 -3.09 9.48
CA ARG A 47 -2.19 -2.57 10.66
C ARG A 47 -3.21 -2.18 11.71
N PHE A 48 -3.03 -2.76 12.89
CA PHE A 48 -3.80 -2.41 14.07
C PHE A 48 -3.29 -1.09 14.66
N ILE A 49 -4.20 -0.15 14.88
CA ILE A 49 -3.93 1.10 15.59
C ILE A 49 -4.62 1.05 16.95
N GLU A 50 -3.82 0.81 17.98
CA GLU A 50 -4.24 0.93 19.38
C GLU A 50 -4.44 2.41 19.76
N ASP A 51 -5.12 2.68 20.88
CA ASP A 51 -5.47 4.02 21.41
C ASP A 51 -6.66 4.67 20.68
N ILE A 52 -6.45 5.30 19.52
CA ILE A 52 -7.46 6.21 18.92
C ILE A 52 -8.65 5.46 18.33
N PHE A 53 -8.38 4.35 17.62
CA PHE A 53 -9.40 3.66 16.84
C PHE A 53 -9.71 2.26 17.34
N ASN A 54 -8.78 1.64 18.06
CA ASN A 54 -8.87 0.26 18.57
C ASN A 54 -9.34 -0.74 17.50
N LYS A 55 -8.84 -0.59 16.26
CA LYS A 55 -9.19 -1.42 15.10
C LYS A 55 -8.06 -1.48 14.08
N SER A 56 -8.19 -2.39 13.11
CA SER A 56 -7.27 -2.54 11.98
C SER A 56 -7.67 -1.65 10.81
N PHE A 57 -6.66 -1.17 10.10
CA PHE A 57 -6.79 -0.42 8.85
C PHE A 57 -5.93 -1.04 7.76
N ASN A 58 -6.35 -0.84 6.51
CA ASN A 58 -5.55 -1.11 5.33
C ASN A 58 -4.44 -0.07 5.23
N GLU A 59 -3.21 -0.54 5.40
CA GLU A 59 -1.98 0.17 5.17
C GLU A 59 -1.51 -0.12 3.74
N VAL A 60 -1.40 0.93 2.94
CA VAL A 60 -0.77 0.87 1.63
C VAL A 60 0.71 1.18 1.81
N ARG A 61 1.57 0.29 1.31
CA ARG A 61 3.02 0.45 1.33
C ARG A 61 3.56 0.62 -0.08
N PHE A 62 4.40 1.62 -0.24
CA PHE A 62 5.12 1.93 -1.46
C PHE A 62 6.57 1.48 -1.32
N CYS A 63 6.99 0.61 -2.23
CA CYS A 63 8.36 0.10 -2.35
C CYS A 63 9.17 1.08 -3.21
N ASN A 64 9.81 2.04 -2.53
CA ASN A 64 10.66 3.06 -3.11
C ASN A 64 11.94 3.27 -2.25
N TYR A 65 12.87 4.06 -2.76
CA TYR A 65 14.15 4.34 -2.10
C TYR A 65 13.99 5.14 -0.80
N HIS A 66 12.97 6.01 -0.72
CA HIS A 66 12.76 6.90 0.42
C HIS A 66 11.57 6.44 1.28
N PRO A 67 11.81 5.70 2.38
CA PRO A 67 10.75 5.07 3.18
C PRO A 67 9.89 6.05 3.99
N SER A 68 10.25 7.33 4.01
CA SER A 68 9.50 8.40 4.67
C SER A 68 8.78 9.34 3.70
N ILE A 69 8.84 9.08 2.38
CA ILE A 69 8.39 10.04 1.36
C ILE A 69 6.94 10.50 1.55
N VAL A 70 6.03 9.60 1.94
CA VAL A 70 4.62 10.00 2.13
C VAL A 70 4.46 10.87 3.38
N ALA A 71 5.23 10.60 4.44
CA ALA A 71 5.25 11.43 5.63
C ALA A 71 5.80 12.83 5.33
N GLU A 72 6.86 12.92 4.52
CA GLU A 72 7.49 14.17 4.11
C GLU A 72 6.57 15.02 3.22
N ILE A 73 5.99 14.43 2.17
CA ILE A 73 4.99 15.09 1.31
C ILE A 73 3.82 15.62 2.15
N THR A 74 3.33 14.80 3.09
CA THR A 74 2.22 15.20 3.96
C THR A 74 2.63 16.36 4.86
N TYR A 75 3.85 16.34 5.39
CA TYR A 75 4.41 17.43 6.19
C TYR A 75 4.54 18.73 5.41
N GLU A 76 5.05 18.71 4.18
CA GLU A 76 5.18 19.92 3.38
C GLU A 76 3.84 20.56 3.05
N LYS A 77 2.84 19.72 2.73
CA LYS A 77 1.51 20.21 2.34
C LYS A 77 0.64 20.64 3.52
N SER A 78 0.72 19.91 4.63
CA SER A 78 -0.23 20.02 5.75
C SER A 78 0.42 20.47 7.06
N GLY A 79 1.73 20.72 7.05
CA GLY A 79 2.51 21.08 8.23
C GLY A 79 2.73 19.91 9.18
N ARG A 80 3.02 20.22 10.45
CA ARG A 80 3.31 19.23 11.47
C ARG A 80 2.08 18.37 11.79
N TRP A 81 2.30 17.06 11.96
CA TRP A 81 1.27 16.11 12.39
C TRP A 81 0.59 16.55 13.70
N ASN A 82 -0.68 16.17 13.86
CA ASN A 82 -1.48 16.48 15.03
C ASN A 82 -1.14 15.59 16.22
N LYS A 83 -0.82 14.31 15.98
CA LYS A 83 -0.54 13.33 17.04
C LYS A 83 0.49 12.29 16.59
N ILE A 84 1.26 11.79 17.55
CA ILE A 84 2.11 10.60 17.39
C ILE A 84 1.44 9.45 18.12
N ILE A 85 1.18 8.35 17.41
CA ILE A 85 0.68 7.11 18.01
C ILE A 85 1.87 6.20 18.21
N ARG A 86 2.18 5.90 19.47
CA ARG A 86 3.25 4.98 19.82
C ARG A 86 2.77 3.56 19.60
N THR A 87 3.54 2.77 18.87
CA THR A 87 3.26 1.35 18.67
C THR A 87 3.99 0.53 19.73
N VAL A 88 3.40 -0.59 20.14
CA VAL A 88 4.04 -1.54 21.07
C VAL A 88 5.31 -2.14 20.44
N LYS A 89 6.40 -2.17 21.23
CA LYS A 89 7.72 -2.81 21.01
C LYS A 89 8.26 -2.80 19.56
N LYS A 90 9.32 -2.00 19.34
CA LYS A 90 10.20 -1.98 18.14
C LYS A 90 9.54 -1.68 16.79
N LYS A 91 8.27 -1.26 16.76
CA LYS A 91 7.64 -0.76 15.54
C LYS A 91 7.85 0.77 15.41
N PRO A 92 7.91 1.31 14.18
CA PRO A 92 7.91 2.74 13.96
C PRO A 92 6.68 3.38 14.61
N SER A 93 6.85 4.60 15.12
CA SER A 93 5.69 5.39 15.55
C SER A 93 4.86 5.77 14.33
N ILE A 94 3.58 6.06 14.56
CA ILE A 94 2.68 6.51 13.50
C ILE A 94 2.46 8.01 13.68
N LEU A 95 2.65 8.77 12.62
CA LEU A 95 2.36 10.20 12.55
C LEU A 95 0.93 10.36 12.01
N LEU A 96 0.09 11.07 12.75
CA LEU A 96 -1.32 11.29 12.41
C LEU A 96 -1.56 12.75 12.04
N TRP A 97 -2.03 12.97 10.82
CA TRP A 97 -2.59 14.24 10.36
C TRP A 97 -4.11 14.12 10.26
N ASN A 98 -4.79 15.15 10.75
CA ASN A 98 -6.23 15.29 10.66
C ASN A 98 -6.60 16.38 9.67
N ASN A 99 -7.77 16.24 9.06
CA ASN A 99 -8.37 17.25 8.18
C ASN A 99 -7.55 17.60 6.92
N ILE A 100 -6.98 16.59 6.26
CA ILE A 100 -6.30 16.75 4.97
C ILE A 100 -7.33 16.89 3.85
N TYR A 101 -7.24 17.99 3.10
CA TYR A 101 -8.06 18.23 1.92
C TYR A 101 -7.36 17.67 0.67
N ILE A 102 -8.09 16.83 -0.07
CA ILE A 102 -7.65 16.30 -1.36
C ILE A 102 -8.66 16.74 -2.41
N GLU A 103 -8.17 17.38 -3.47
CA GLU A 103 -9.02 17.78 -4.60
C GLU A 103 -9.79 16.56 -5.14
N GLY A 104 -11.10 16.72 -5.38
CA GLY A 104 -11.97 15.61 -5.82
C GLY A 104 -12.54 14.74 -4.68
N ILE A 105 -12.16 14.99 -3.42
CA ILE A 105 -12.82 14.42 -2.24
C ILE A 105 -13.59 15.53 -1.51
N VAL A 106 -14.89 15.29 -1.26
CA VAL A 106 -15.79 16.30 -0.69
C VAL A 106 -15.49 16.57 0.79
N LYS A 107 -15.18 15.52 1.56
CA LYS A 107 -14.87 15.62 2.99
C LYS A 107 -13.36 15.49 3.22
N PRO A 108 -12.79 16.21 4.20
CA PRO A 108 -11.39 16.03 4.52
C PRO A 108 -11.13 14.64 5.10
N LEU A 109 -9.90 14.15 4.95
CA LEU A 109 -9.47 12.83 5.39
C LEU A 109 -8.37 12.93 6.43
N ASN A 110 -8.11 11.83 7.12
CA ASN A 110 -7.04 11.69 8.09
C ASN A 110 -5.99 10.74 7.53
N PHE A 111 -4.71 11.13 7.60
CA PHE A 111 -3.59 10.30 7.15
C PHE A 111 -2.78 9.84 8.35
N ALA A 112 -2.51 8.55 8.41
CA ALA A 112 -1.61 7.94 9.37
C ALA A 112 -0.43 7.31 8.63
N THR A 113 0.77 7.86 8.80
CA THR A 113 2.00 7.38 8.13
C THR A 113 3.02 6.88 9.13
N THR A 114 3.98 6.08 8.69
CA THR A 114 5.07 5.58 9.52
C THR A 114 6.21 6.59 9.63
N THR A 115 6.95 6.55 10.75
CA THR A 115 8.21 7.29 10.89
C THR A 115 9.36 6.64 10.10
N TYR A 116 10.48 7.36 9.97
CA TYR A 116 11.71 7.00 9.23
C TYR A 116 12.29 5.59 9.47
N ASP A 117 11.87 4.89 10.52
CA ASP A 117 12.39 3.57 10.89
C ASP A 117 11.73 2.41 10.11
N ASP A 118 10.78 2.70 9.21
CA ASP A 118 10.15 1.68 8.36
C ASP A 118 10.98 1.41 7.10
N LYS A 119 10.82 0.21 6.51
CA LYS A 119 11.46 -0.16 5.24
C LYS A 119 10.70 0.36 4.02
N PHE A 120 9.45 0.78 4.23
CA PHE A 120 8.54 1.20 3.18
C PHE A 120 7.88 2.51 3.57
N SER A 121 7.61 3.33 2.57
CA SER A 121 6.72 4.46 2.74
C SER A 121 5.29 3.96 2.83
N ALA A 122 4.65 4.18 3.98
CA ALA A 122 3.36 3.59 4.30
C ALA A 122 2.34 4.63 4.73
N VAL A 123 1.07 4.39 4.37
CA VAL A 123 -0.03 5.25 4.76
C VAL A 123 -1.32 4.46 4.95
N MET A 124 -2.07 4.85 5.97
CA MET A 124 -3.46 4.51 6.20
C MET A 124 -4.30 5.78 6.04
N ILE A 125 -5.47 5.67 5.42
CA ILE A 125 -6.36 6.80 5.19
C ILE A 125 -7.76 6.45 5.69
N PHE A 126 -8.33 7.32 6.50
CA PHE A 126 -9.68 7.15 7.05
C PHE A 126 -10.41 8.48 7.15
N ASP A 127 -11.74 8.43 7.16
CA ASP A 127 -12.57 9.63 7.35
C ASP A 127 -12.68 10.04 8.83
N ASP A 128 -13.49 11.05 9.11
CA ASP A 128 -13.76 11.59 10.45
C ASP A 128 -14.50 10.61 11.37
N GLU A 129 -15.26 9.69 10.80
CA GLU A 129 -15.91 8.57 11.50
C GLU A 129 -14.93 7.39 11.71
N GLY A 130 -13.73 7.50 11.17
CA GLY A 130 -12.68 6.48 11.21
C GLY A 130 -12.92 5.34 10.22
N ASN A 131 -13.82 5.45 9.25
CA ASN A 131 -14.01 4.44 8.23
C ASN A 131 -12.76 4.36 7.33
N ASP A 132 -12.33 3.14 7.02
CA ASP A 132 -11.13 2.90 6.23
C ASP A 132 -11.37 3.19 4.73
N MET A 133 -10.72 4.23 4.23
CA MET A 133 -10.85 4.68 2.84
C MET A 133 -10.03 3.85 1.85
N LEU A 134 -9.14 2.98 2.32
CA LEU A 134 -8.30 2.07 1.52
C LEU A 134 -8.81 0.63 1.54
N SER A 135 -9.92 0.38 2.24
CA SER A 135 -10.64 -0.90 2.23
C SER A 135 -11.16 -1.27 0.83
N TYR A 136 -11.38 -2.57 0.59
CA TYR A 136 -11.87 -3.07 -0.70
C TYR A 136 -13.30 -2.60 -1.04
N THR A 137 -14.08 -2.24 -0.02
CA THR A 137 -15.44 -1.71 -0.16
C THR A 137 -15.46 -0.20 -0.41
N SER A 138 -14.35 0.50 -0.18
CA SER A 138 -14.25 1.94 -0.42
C SER A 138 -14.18 2.24 -1.92
N GLY A 139 -15.20 2.94 -2.42
CA GLY A 139 -15.19 3.49 -3.79
C GLY A 139 -14.12 4.55 -4.05
N LYS A 140 -13.35 4.96 -3.02
CA LYS A 140 -12.28 5.97 -3.11
C LYS A 140 -10.88 5.36 -3.17
N LYS A 141 -10.73 4.07 -2.88
CA LYS A 141 -9.42 3.39 -2.77
C LYS A 141 -8.51 3.65 -3.97
N VAL A 142 -8.99 3.37 -5.19
CA VAL A 142 -8.19 3.51 -6.42
C VAL A 142 -7.77 4.96 -6.66
N PHE A 143 -8.69 5.90 -6.46
CA PHE A 143 -8.40 7.33 -6.60
C PHE A 143 -7.30 7.77 -5.62
N LEU A 144 -7.41 7.40 -4.35
CA LEU A 144 -6.44 7.79 -3.31
C LEU A 144 -5.05 7.21 -3.56
N ILE A 145 -4.98 5.96 -4.02
CA ILE A 145 -3.70 5.33 -4.36
C ILE A 145 -3.05 6.02 -5.55
N ASN A 146 -3.82 6.30 -6.60
CA ASN A 146 -3.30 7.01 -7.77
C ASN A 146 -2.86 8.44 -7.43
N TYR A 147 -3.61 9.13 -6.55
CA TYR A 147 -3.21 10.43 -6.01
C TYR A 147 -1.85 10.34 -5.31
N LEU A 148 -1.66 9.38 -4.39
CA LEU A 148 -0.39 9.22 -3.68
C LEU A 148 0.78 8.88 -4.63
N ILE A 149 0.57 8.03 -5.62
CA ILE A 149 1.58 7.71 -6.64
C ILE A 149 1.99 8.97 -7.41
N TYR A 150 1.01 9.77 -7.81
CA TYR A 150 1.25 11.04 -8.50
C TYR A 150 2.07 12.00 -7.63
N GLU A 151 1.72 12.11 -6.35
CA GLU A 151 2.43 12.97 -5.39
C GLU A 151 3.88 12.54 -5.18
N ILE A 152 4.11 11.24 -4.94
CA ILE A 152 5.46 10.67 -4.78
C ILE A 152 6.32 10.97 -6.02
N ASN A 153 5.80 10.65 -7.21
CA ASN A 153 6.53 10.82 -8.45
C ASN A 153 6.80 12.30 -8.80
N SER A 154 5.90 13.20 -8.39
CA SER A 154 6.05 14.65 -8.59
C SER A 154 7.08 15.24 -7.63
N TYR A 155 7.04 14.83 -6.36
CA TYR A 155 8.00 15.25 -5.35
C TYR A 155 9.43 14.87 -5.73
N ASP A 156 9.65 13.63 -6.15
CA ASP A 156 10.96 13.15 -6.57
C ASP A 156 11.52 13.92 -7.77
N LYS A 157 10.65 14.31 -8.71
CA LYS A 157 11.07 15.08 -9.88
C LYS A 157 11.62 16.46 -9.48
N ILE A 158 11.05 17.08 -8.45
CA ILE A 158 11.45 18.39 -7.96
C ILE A 158 12.75 18.28 -7.15
N HIS A 159 12.87 17.28 -6.28
CA HIS A 159 13.98 17.14 -5.33
C HIS A 159 15.16 16.30 -5.84
N LYS A 160 15.10 15.80 -7.08
CA LYS A 160 16.15 14.96 -7.70
C LYS A 160 17.55 15.59 -7.66
N SER A 161 17.65 16.92 -7.75
CA SER A 161 18.94 17.63 -7.71
C SER A 161 19.63 17.59 -6.34
N ASP A 162 18.85 17.45 -5.27
CA ASP A 162 19.38 17.52 -3.92
C ASP A 162 19.92 16.16 -3.48
N TYR A 163 19.26 15.07 -3.88
CA TYR A 163 19.76 13.71 -3.65
C TYR A 163 21.08 13.40 -4.38
N SER A 164 21.33 14.02 -5.54
CA SER A 164 22.58 13.83 -6.29
C SER A 164 23.81 14.53 -5.70
N LYS A 165 23.64 15.39 -4.68
CA LYS A 165 24.74 16.10 -4.02
C LYS A 165 25.25 15.38 -2.76
N GLU A 166 24.53 14.37 -2.29
CA GLU A 166 24.85 13.63 -1.06
C GLU A 166 25.45 12.23 -1.33
N SER A 167 25.65 11.86 -2.60
CA SER A 167 26.31 10.62 -3.06
C SER A 167 27.70 10.87 -3.61
#